data_AF-A0A2P7S398-F1
#
_entry.id   AF-A0A2P7S398-F1
#
_cell.length_a   1.000
_cell.length_b   1.000
_cell.length_c   1.000
_cell.angle_alpha   90.00
_cell.angle_beta   90.00
_cell.angle_gamma   90.00
#
_symmetry.space_group_name_H-M   'P 1'
#
loop_
_entity.id
_entity.type
_entity.pdbx_description
1 polymer ?
#
loop_
_entity_poly.entity_id
_entity_poly.type
_entity_poly.pdbx_seq_one_letter_code
_entity_poly.pdbx_strand_id
1 'polypeptide(L)' 'MNDLERGERLQIMLSAEELEAVENWRFEKRMPSRAAAVRELLRRGLAAEGFVTAQPRTKSRDFGVVARKGNGDGKADETG' A
#
# COMPACT_ATOMS: atom_id res chain seq x y z
N MET A 1 -10.85 1.90 -31.39
CA MET A 1 -10.39 2.42 -30.09
C MET A 1 -11.15 1.72 -28.97
N ASN A 2 -10.56 0.71 -28.34
CA ASN A 2 -10.96 0.19 -27.03
C ASN A 2 -9.71 -0.54 -26.49
N ASP A 3 -8.66 0.27 -26.26
CA ASP A 3 -7.58 -0.16 -25.39
C ASP A 3 -8.16 -0.14 -23.98
N LEU A 4 -8.91 -1.19 -23.66
CA LEU A 4 -9.31 -1.51 -22.30
C LEU A 4 -7.98 -1.69 -21.57
N GLU A 5 -7.52 -0.61 -20.93
CA GLU A 5 -6.27 -0.54 -20.17
C GLU A 5 -6.09 -1.88 -19.47
N ARG A 6 -5.15 -2.67 -19.98
CA ARG A 6 -4.99 -4.08 -19.59
C ARG A 6 -4.41 -4.06 -18.18
N GLY A 7 -5.27 -3.88 -17.19
CA GLY A 7 -4.88 -3.67 -15.81
C GLY A 7 -4.01 -4.82 -15.33
N GLU A 8 -2.88 -4.49 -14.73
CA GLU A 8 -2.00 -5.50 -14.14
C GLU A 8 -2.66 -6.10 -12.90
N ARG A 9 -2.55 -7.42 -12.73
CA ARG A 9 -3.09 -8.13 -11.57
C ARG A 9 -2.13 -7.97 -10.39
N LEU A 10 -2.54 -7.19 -9.40
CA LEU A 10 -1.83 -7.08 -8.13
C LEU A 10 -2.39 -8.11 -7.14
N GLN A 11 -1.54 -8.98 -6.61
CA GLN A 11 -1.86 -9.82 -5.45
C GLN A 11 -1.30 -9.14 -4.20
N ILE A 12 -2.13 -9.02 -3.17
CA ILE A 12 -1.75 -8.48 -1.86
C ILE A 12 -2.27 -9.40 -0.77
N MET A 13 -1.48 -9.56 0.28
CA MET A 13 -1.90 -10.24 1.50
C MET A 13 -2.48 -9.20 2.45
N LEU A 14 -3.70 -9.44 2.91
CA LEU A 14 -4.37 -8.61 3.91
C LEU A 14 -4.72 -9.49 5.10
N SER A 15 -4.67 -8.92 6.29
CA SER A 15 -5.28 -9.52 7.48
C SER A 15 -6.81 -9.60 7.31
N ALA A 16 -7.46 -10.40 8.16
CA ALA A 16 -8.92 -10.52 8.15
C ALA A 16 -9.61 -9.17 8.42
N GLU A 17 -9.06 -8.39 9.35
CA GLU A 17 -9.58 -7.07 9.73
C GLU A 17 -9.47 -6.07 8.57
N GLU A 18 -8.34 -6.04 7.85
CA GLU A 18 -8.17 -5.19 6.68
C GLU A 18 -9.11 -5.58 5.54
N LEU A 19 -9.29 -6.88 5.30
CA LEU A 19 -10.21 -7.36 4.28
C LEU A 19 -11.66 -6.94 4.59
N GLU A 20 -12.07 -7.05 5.86
CA GLU A 20 -13.40 -6.62 6.31
C GLU A 20 -13.57 -5.10 6.17
N ALA A 21 -12.57 -4.32 6.53
CA ALA A 21 -12.61 -2.86 6.36
C ALA A 21 -12.81 -2.46 4.88
N VAL A 22 -12.13 -3.14 3.95
CA VAL A 22 -12.30 -2.90 2.50
C VAL A 22 -13.71 -3.29 2.04
N GLU A 23 -14.25 -4.41 2.53
CA GLU A 23 -15.61 -4.85 2.18
C GLU A 23 -16.66 -3.87 2.71
N ASN A 24 -16.57 -3.48 3.99
CA ASN A 24 -17.48 -2.51 4.60
C ASN A 24 -17.49 -1.19 3.81
N TRP A 25 -16.30 -0.66 3.52
CA TRP A 25 -16.19 0.58 2.76
C TRP A 25 -16.74 0.46 1.33
N ARG A 26 -16.55 -0.71 0.69
CA ARG A 26 -17.16 -1.01 -0.62
C ARG A 26 -18.68 -0.93 -0.55
N PHE A 27 -19.30 -1.48 0.50
CA PHE A 27 -20.75 -1.41 0.68
C PHE A 27 -21.22 0.02 0.94
N GLU A 28 -20.56 0.77 1.82
CA GLU A 28 -20.88 2.17 2.13
C GLU A 28 -20.81 3.06 0.88
N LYS A 29 -19.79 2.86 0.04
CA LYS A 29 -19.58 3.61 -1.21
C LYS A 29 -20.30 3.01 -2.42
N ARG A 30 -21.11 1.95 -2.22
CA ARG A 30 -21.88 1.26 -3.27
C ARG A 30 -21.03 0.83 -4.46
N MET A 31 -19.83 0.33 -4.19
CA MET A 31 -18.89 -0.04 -5.24
C MET A 31 -19.17 -1.44 -5.79
N PRO A 32 -19.17 -1.61 -7.12
CA PRO A 32 -19.62 -2.84 -7.76
C PRO A 32 -18.69 -4.02 -7.49
N SER A 33 -17.39 -3.79 -7.27
CA SER A 33 -16.40 -4.84 -7.05
C SER A 33 -15.36 -4.46 -6.00
N ARG A 34 -14.75 -5.47 -5.37
CA ARG A 34 -13.62 -5.29 -4.46
C ARG A 34 -12.43 -4.61 -5.13
N ALA A 35 -12.18 -4.96 -6.40
CA ALA A 35 -11.12 -4.32 -7.20
C ALA A 35 -11.40 -2.82 -7.39
N ALA A 36 -12.66 -2.42 -7.61
CA ALA A 36 -13.02 -1.00 -7.69
C ALA A 36 -12.77 -0.29 -6.35
N ALA A 37 -13.08 -0.94 -5.23
CA ALA A 37 -12.82 -0.41 -3.90
C ALA A 37 -11.33 -0.20 -3.63
N VAL A 38 -10.51 -1.22 -3.88
CA VAL A 38 -9.05 -1.11 -3.69
C VAL A 38 -8.45 -0.04 -4.60
N ARG A 39 -8.87 0.06 -5.87
CA ARG A 39 -8.41 1.11 -6.79
C ARG A 39 -8.76 2.51 -6.31
N GLU A 40 -9.96 2.70 -5.78
CA GLU A 40 -10.39 4.00 -5.28
C GLU A 40 -9.69 4.37 -3.97
N LEU A 41 -9.45 3.40 -3.07
CA LEU A 41 -8.61 3.61 -1.89
C LEU A 41 -7.17 4.01 -2.28
N LEU A 42 -6.57 3.32 -3.25
CA LEU A 42 -5.25 3.66 -3.77
C LEU A 42 -5.23 5.07 -4.38
N ARG A 43 -6.22 5.41 -5.21
CA ARG A 43 -6.34 6.75 -5.82
C ARG A 43 -6.44 7.84 -4.75
N ARG A 44 -7.25 7.61 -3.70
CA ARG A 44 -7.40 8.55 -2.58
C ARG A 44 -6.15 8.68 -1.74
N GLY A 45 -5.47 7.57 -1.44
CA GLY A 45 -4.20 7.56 -0.71
C GLY A 45 -3.12 8.34 -1.45
N LEU A 46 -2.98 8.10 -2.77
CA LEU A 46 -2.01 8.83 -3.60
C LEU A 46 -2.35 10.32 -3.71
N ALA A 47 -3.63 10.68 -3.82
CA ALA A 47 -4.06 12.07 -3.85
C ALA A 47 -3.85 12.78 -2.50
N ALA A 48 -4.09 12.09 -1.38
CA ALA A 48 -3.91 12.62 -0.03
C ALA A 48 -2.44 12.94 0.29
N GLU A 49 -1.51 12.11 -0.17
CA GLU A 49 -0.06 12.30 -0.01
C GLU A 49 0.53 13.28 -1.05
N GLY A 50 -0.28 13.85 -1.95
CA GLY A 50 0.21 14.72 -3.02
C GLY A 50 0.99 13.99 -4.14
N PHE A 51 0.94 12.65 -4.16
CA PHE A 51 1.67 11.76 -5.06
C PHE A 51 1.11 11.68 -6.49
N VAL A 52 0.37 12.69 -6.95
CA VAL A 52 -0.30 12.68 -8.27
C VAL A 52 0.70 12.63 -9.44
N THR A 53 2.01 12.79 -9.22
CA THR A 53 3.03 12.74 -10.29
C THR A 53 4.40 12.20 -9.84
N ALA A 54 4.46 11.07 -9.12
CA ALA A 54 5.75 10.37 -9.02
C ALA A 54 6.02 9.58 -10.31
N GLN A 55 7.03 10.03 -11.06
CA GLN A 55 7.48 9.45 -12.33
C GLN A 55 7.67 7.92 -12.22
N PRO A 56 7.38 7.14 -13.28
CA PRO A 56 7.29 5.67 -13.27
C PRO A 56 8.64 4.93 -13.14
N ARG A 57 9.61 5.48 -12.40
CA ARG A 57 10.95 4.90 -12.28
C ARG A 57 11.54 4.85 -10.88
N THR A 58 10.76 5.15 -9.85
CA THR A 58 11.21 4.98 -8.46
C THR A 58 11.00 3.52 -8.03
N LYS A 59 12.11 2.82 -7.79
CA LYS A 59 12.13 1.42 -7.32
C LYS A 59 11.38 1.31 -5.99
N SER A 60 10.51 0.30 -5.86
CA SER A 60 9.69 0.04 -4.66
C SER A 60 10.48 -0.20 -3.36
N ARG A 61 11.83 -0.23 -3.39
CA ARG A 61 12.69 -0.37 -2.20
C ARG A 61 12.86 0.93 -1.40
N ASP A 62 12.43 2.08 -1.92
CA ASP A 62 12.55 3.38 -1.22
C ASP A 62 11.32 3.74 -0.38
N PHE A 63 10.20 3.02 -0.48
CA PHE A 63 9.00 3.25 0.33
C PHE A 63 9.02 2.40 1.61
N GLY A 64 10.05 2.56 2.43
CA GLY A 64 10.13 1.95 3.76
C GLY A 64 9.48 2.82 4.82
N VAL A 65 8.15 2.72 5.02
CA VAL A 65 7.44 3.40 6.14
C VAL A 65 7.58 2.59 7.43
N VAL A 66 8.82 2.21 7.77
CA VAL A 66 9.15 1.72 9.11
C VAL A 66 10.35 2.52 9.58
N ALA A 67 10.08 3.59 10.31
CA ALA A 67 11.09 4.21 11.15
C ALA A 67 11.60 3.10 12.09
N ARG A 68 12.82 2.60 11.84
CA ARG A 68 13.53 1.75 12.77
C ARG A 68 13.83 2.63 13.98
N LYS A 69 12.88 2.66 14.92
CA LYS A 69 13.02 3.28 16.24
C LYS A 69 14.34 2.75 16.82
N GLY A 70 15.27 3.67 17.03
CA GLY A 70 16.52 3.36 17.69
C GLY A 70 16.23 2.72 19.04
N ASN A 71 16.76 1.52 19.23
CA ASN A 71 16.95 0.97 20.56
C ASN A 71 18.45 0.69 20.67
N GLY A 72 19.10 1.52 21.47
CA GLY A 72 20.48 1.36 21.85
C GLY A 72 20.71 0.17 22.78
N ASP A 73 21.99 0.01 23.04
CA ASP A 73 22.60 -0.62 24.22
C ASP A 73 22.70 -2.15 24.26
N GLY A 74 23.96 -2.59 24.18
CA GLY A 74 24.42 -3.96 24.36
C GLY A 74 25.92 -4.12 24.12
N LYS A 75 26.73 -3.36 24.86
CA LYS A 75 28.20 -3.52 24.97
C LYS A 75 28.54 -4.77 25.82
N ALA A 76 29.39 -5.65 25.32
CA ALA A 76 30.38 -6.51 26.04
C ALA A 76 31.08 -7.38 24.97
N ASP A 77 32.33 -7.14 24.55
CA ASP A 77 33.63 -7.37 25.22
C ASP A 77 34.00 -8.86 25.41
N GLU A 78 35.29 -9.14 25.24
CA GLU A 78 36.06 -10.37 25.51
C GLU A 78 36.33 -11.31 24.30
N THR A 79 37.46 -11.19 23.57
CA THR A 79 38.86 -11.65 23.82
C THR A 79 39.09 -13.14 23.55
N GLY A 80 40.05 -13.43 22.66
CA GLY A 80 40.58 -14.77 22.35
C GLY A 80 41.42 -14.76 21.09
#